data_AF-A0A961CFV5-F1
#
_entry.id   AF-A0A961CFV5-F1
#
_cell.length_a   1.000
_cell.length_b   1.000
_cell.length_c   1.000
_cell.angle_alpha   90.00
_cell.angle_beta   90.00
_cell.angle_gamma   90.00
#
_symmetry.space_group_name_H-M   'P 1'
#
loop_
_entity.id
_entity.type
_entity.pdbx_description
1 polymer ?
#
loop_
_entity_poly.entity_id
_entity_poly.type
_entity_poly.pdbx_seq_one_letter_code
_entity_poly.pdbx_strand_id
1 'polypeptide(L)'
;MLTAAAVGMGAKATLELACARPLRGVVPLPVGLLALIGAPAMWYFGTSGLETSLSFAWIGATFWVLARRACRLDDRAADASGAGVDEGDGAGSDVDISAPALRVDRPRWALVLLGLGWIVRPELVLSSLLFVGVWVVVHPAGWRRRLAAVGWAVLVPAVFQVFRMGYYGALVPNTALAKSAGSTRWADGWDYAVDFVAYDRLLIPIVGCVAAIGWNLVAARRTGRFAVGALALPVLAGLVQALYVVGHGGDFMHGRLLIVPLFSMLLPAAVVALPRPSDLRSWTVVGVGGAATAAVALWFVGTAASWGLVTPNPSYATTRFGMLRDPAGPDLLEADDFAESHGQRGEHVLLARRAAADGDDLLVDANQADVLGRPQFVDLPPGSGVRLVTGAIGAQAMAAGPNVFVVDLWSLSDPVGSRLDVSEDAPFYDPLVGKYQYGPWVFARHWPPETNDPATATARRALACGDLADLDAA
;
A
#
# COMPACT_ATOMS: atom_id res chain seq x y z
N MET A 1 9.30 -6.06 -11.79
CA MET A 1 10.29 -6.96 -11.17
C MET A 1 10.01 -7.23 -9.69
N LEU A 2 9.81 -6.21 -8.84
CA LEU A 2 9.59 -6.38 -7.39
C LEU A 2 8.42 -7.30 -7.03
N THR A 3 7.27 -7.13 -7.69
CA THR A 3 6.07 -7.94 -7.48
C THR A 3 6.27 -9.42 -7.80
N ALA A 4 6.98 -9.73 -8.89
CA ALA A 4 7.32 -11.12 -9.25
C ALA A 4 8.28 -11.74 -8.23
N ALA A 5 9.26 -10.98 -7.74
CA ALA A 5 10.15 -11.42 -6.67
C ALA A 5 9.39 -11.69 -5.36
N ALA A 6 8.42 -10.83 -5.01
CA ALA A 6 7.54 -11.00 -3.86
C ALA A 6 6.78 -12.32 -3.90
N VAL A 7 6.13 -12.58 -5.04
CA VAL A 7 5.41 -13.81 -5.34
C VAL A 7 6.32 -15.04 -5.24
N GLY A 8 7.51 -14.98 -5.85
CA GLY A 8 8.46 -16.09 -5.81
C GLY A 8 8.96 -16.39 -4.40
N MET A 9 9.26 -15.36 -3.61
CA MET A 9 9.62 -15.50 -2.20
C MET A 9 8.48 -16.10 -1.37
N GLY A 10 7.25 -15.67 -1.60
CA GLY A 10 6.06 -16.21 -0.94
C GLY A 10 5.80 -17.68 -1.29
N ALA A 11 5.84 -18.04 -2.56
CA ALA A 11 5.70 -19.43 -3.01
C ALA A 11 6.78 -20.34 -2.37
N LYS A 12 8.04 -19.89 -2.36
CA LYS A 12 9.14 -20.62 -1.72
C LYS A 12 8.92 -20.78 -0.21
N ALA A 13 8.54 -19.71 0.48
CA ALA A 13 8.27 -19.72 1.91
C ALA A 13 7.14 -20.71 2.26
N THR A 14 6.04 -20.68 1.52
CA THR A 14 4.91 -21.59 1.69
C THR A 14 5.32 -23.05 1.47
N LEU A 15 6.09 -23.34 0.42
CA LEU A 15 6.59 -24.70 0.16
C LEU A 15 7.52 -25.20 1.27
N GLU A 16 8.44 -24.34 1.75
CA GLU A 16 9.35 -24.67 2.86
C GLU A 16 8.59 -24.98 4.16
N LEU A 17 7.53 -24.23 4.45
CA LEU A 17 6.71 -24.40 5.65
C LEU A 17 5.79 -25.63 5.57
N ALA A 18 5.15 -25.86 4.42
CA ALA A 18 4.17 -26.92 4.23
C ALA A 18 4.81 -28.30 4.01
N CYS A 19 6.03 -28.38 3.48
CA CYS A 19 6.64 -29.63 3.04
C CYS A 19 8.12 -29.69 3.41
N ALA A 20 8.44 -29.99 4.67
CA ALA A 20 9.78 -30.05 5.31
C ALA A 20 10.86 -30.96 4.63
N ARG A 21 11.06 -30.79 3.31
CA ARG A 21 11.96 -31.42 2.34
C ARG A 21 11.72 -32.91 1.99
N PRO A 22 12.01 -33.35 0.75
CA PRO A 22 12.31 -32.60 -0.47
C PRO A 22 11.08 -32.46 -1.40
N LEU A 23 11.06 -31.44 -2.27
CA LEU A 23 10.05 -31.21 -3.33
C LEU A 23 9.89 -32.39 -4.33
N ARG A 24 10.73 -33.42 -4.22
CA ARG A 24 10.68 -34.64 -5.03
C ARG A 24 9.49 -35.48 -4.57
N GLY A 25 8.33 -35.21 -5.13
CA GLY A 25 7.11 -35.95 -4.78
C GLY A 25 5.90 -35.08 -4.57
N VAL A 26 5.90 -33.84 -5.05
CA VAL A 26 4.82 -32.89 -4.85
C VAL A 26 4.28 -32.41 -6.20
N VAL A 27 2.96 -32.21 -6.27
CA VAL A 27 2.26 -31.50 -7.34
C VAL A 27 1.93 -30.09 -6.82
N PRO A 28 2.66 -29.04 -7.26
CA PRO A 28 2.37 -27.68 -6.85
C PRO A 28 1.17 -27.12 -7.64
N LEU A 29 0.18 -26.58 -6.93
CA LEU A 29 -0.97 -25.91 -7.53
C LEU A 29 -0.95 -24.41 -7.22
N PRO A 30 -0.97 -23.52 -8.24
CA PRO A 30 -0.78 -22.07 -8.08
C PRO A 30 -2.07 -21.31 -7.75
N VAL A 31 -2.91 -21.84 -6.84
CA VAL A 31 -4.25 -21.27 -6.56
C VAL A 31 -4.18 -19.80 -6.15
N GLY A 32 -3.32 -19.45 -5.19
CA GLY A 32 -3.16 -18.07 -4.73
C GLY A 32 -2.53 -17.15 -5.77
N LEU A 33 -1.65 -17.66 -6.64
CA LEU A 33 -1.07 -16.85 -7.72
C LEU A 33 -2.08 -16.52 -8.80
N LEU A 34 -2.93 -17.48 -9.19
CA LEU A 34 -4.02 -17.22 -10.12
C LEU A 34 -5.04 -16.24 -9.53
N ALA A 35 -5.36 -16.35 -8.24
CA ALA A 35 -6.21 -15.39 -7.55
C ALA A 35 -5.62 -13.98 -7.56
N LEU A 36 -4.33 -13.83 -7.24
CA LEU A 36 -3.65 -12.54 -7.21
C LEU A 36 -3.51 -11.91 -8.59
N ILE A 37 -3.04 -12.69 -9.57
CA ILE A 37 -2.90 -12.22 -10.94
C ILE A 37 -4.27 -12.00 -11.56
N GLY A 38 -5.32 -12.70 -11.16
CA GLY A 38 -6.64 -12.48 -11.74
C GLY A 38 -7.39 -11.26 -11.21
N ALA A 39 -6.94 -10.66 -10.10
CA ALA A 39 -7.57 -9.49 -9.52
C ALA A 39 -7.28 -8.23 -10.37
N PRO A 40 -8.30 -7.54 -10.90
CA PRO A 40 -8.17 -6.28 -11.66
C PRO A 40 -7.26 -5.23 -11.04
N ALA A 41 -7.37 -5.00 -9.73
CA ALA A 41 -6.50 -4.07 -9.00
C ALA A 41 -5.00 -4.40 -9.16
N MET A 42 -4.64 -5.67 -9.35
CA MET A 42 -3.27 -6.09 -9.59
C MET A 42 -2.74 -5.61 -10.95
N TRP A 43 -3.60 -5.47 -11.97
CA TRP A 43 -3.18 -5.03 -13.31
C TRP A 43 -2.88 -3.54 -13.33
N TYR A 44 -3.59 -2.76 -12.50
CA TYR A 44 -3.35 -1.33 -12.35
C TYR A 44 -2.17 -1.03 -11.41
N PHE A 45 -2.14 -1.67 -10.23
CA PHE A 45 -1.23 -1.26 -9.15
C PHE A 45 -0.04 -2.21 -8.95
N GLY A 46 -0.07 -3.40 -9.54
CA GLY A 46 0.98 -4.40 -9.35
C GLY A 46 2.31 -4.01 -9.99
N THR A 47 2.30 -3.14 -11.00
CA THR A 47 3.49 -2.71 -11.75
C THR A 47 3.62 -1.20 -11.87
N SER A 48 2.80 -0.40 -11.18
CA SER A 48 2.78 1.06 -11.29
C SER A 48 4.05 1.79 -10.79
N GLY A 49 5.15 1.07 -10.56
CA GLY A 49 6.45 1.66 -10.20
C GLY A 49 6.53 2.30 -8.81
N LEU A 50 5.43 2.26 -8.05
CA LEU A 50 5.27 2.96 -6.77
C LEU A 50 5.36 2.00 -5.55
N GLU A 51 5.02 2.60 -4.42
CA GLU A 51 4.65 2.06 -3.11
C GLU A 51 4.08 0.63 -3.10
N THR A 52 3.09 0.31 -3.95
CA THR A 52 2.41 -1.00 -3.94
C THR A 52 3.36 -2.16 -4.26
N SER A 53 4.17 -2.04 -5.31
CA SER A 53 5.11 -3.09 -5.71
C SER A 53 6.24 -3.27 -4.68
N LEU A 54 6.67 -2.17 -4.04
CA LEU A 54 7.63 -2.19 -2.94
C LEU A 54 7.03 -2.85 -1.68
N SER A 55 5.74 -2.63 -1.43
CA SER A 55 4.99 -3.27 -0.34
C SER A 55 4.89 -4.77 -0.51
N PHE A 56 4.57 -5.22 -1.73
CA PHE A 56 4.59 -6.64 -2.04
C PHE A 56 5.98 -7.24 -1.82
N ALA A 57 7.02 -6.59 -2.35
CA ALA A 57 8.40 -7.06 -2.15
C ALA A 57 8.77 -7.15 -0.66
N TRP A 58 8.39 -6.15 0.13
CA TRP A 58 8.61 -6.15 1.57
C TRP A 58 7.83 -7.27 2.29
N ILE A 59 6.53 -7.44 2.00
CA ILE A 59 5.71 -8.53 2.56
C ILE A 59 6.29 -9.90 2.17
N GLY A 60 6.67 -10.08 0.90
CA GLY A 60 7.27 -11.31 0.39
C GLY A 60 8.60 -11.64 1.07
N ALA A 61 9.49 -10.65 1.20
CA ALA A 61 10.79 -10.80 1.83
C ALA A 61 10.66 -11.11 3.33
N THR A 62 9.79 -10.39 4.05
CA THR A 62 9.55 -10.60 5.48
C THR A 62 8.94 -11.97 5.74
N PHE A 63 7.95 -12.40 4.95
CA PHE A 63 7.37 -13.73 5.05
C PHE A 63 8.43 -14.82 4.82
N TRP A 64 9.27 -14.70 3.79
CA TRP A 64 10.34 -15.65 3.52
C TRP A 64 11.37 -15.74 4.67
N VAL A 65 11.77 -14.61 5.24
CA VAL A 65 12.68 -14.58 6.39
C VAL A 65 12.06 -15.25 7.63
N LEU A 66 10.79 -14.96 7.90
CA LEU A 66 10.06 -15.57 9.01
C LEU A 66 9.88 -17.08 8.82
N ALA A 67 9.57 -17.52 7.60
CA ALA A 67 9.44 -18.93 7.25
C ALA A 67 10.74 -19.71 7.49
N ARG A 68 11.86 -19.21 6.96
CA ARG A 68 13.19 -19.82 7.18
C ARG A 68 13.56 -19.85 8.65
N ARG A 69 13.14 -18.83 9.41
CA ARG A 69 13.41 -18.77 10.85
C ARG A 69 12.57 -19.79 11.61
N ALA A 70 11.30 -19.93 11.26
CA ALA A 70 10.38 -20.91 11.84
C ALA A 70 10.87 -22.34 11.66
N CYS A 71 11.24 -22.74 10.43
CA CYS A 71 11.79 -24.09 10.19
C CYS A 71 13.01 -24.37 11.07
N ARG A 72 13.94 -23.42 11.18
CA ARG A 72 15.13 -23.57 12.07
C ARG A 72 14.78 -23.69 13.55
N LEU A 73 13.66 -23.12 13.99
CA LEU A 73 13.22 -23.22 15.38
C LEU A 73 12.52 -24.56 15.64
N ASP A 74 11.74 -25.03 14.67
CA ASP A 74 11.12 -26.36 14.74
C ASP A 74 12.18 -27.47 14.69
N ASP A 75 13.19 -27.38 13.80
CA ASP A 75 14.31 -28.34 13.74
C ASP A 75 15.02 -28.46 15.10
N ARG A 76 15.32 -27.33 15.74
CA ARG A 76 15.95 -27.30 17.06
C ARG A 76 15.07 -27.85 18.17
N ALA A 77 13.75 -27.61 18.08
CA ALA A 77 12.81 -28.15 19.04
C ALA A 77 12.73 -29.68 18.92
N ALA A 78 12.79 -30.20 17.69
CA ALA A 78 12.86 -31.63 17.42
C ALA A 78 14.16 -32.25 17.97
N ASP A 79 15.33 -31.64 17.68
CA ASP A 79 16.64 -32.10 18.18
C ASP A 79 16.67 -32.15 19.72
N ALA A 80 16.16 -31.11 20.38
CA ALA A 80 16.12 -31.03 21.84
C ALA A 80 15.17 -32.08 22.47
N SER A 81 14.08 -32.43 21.77
CA SER A 81 13.16 -33.48 22.22
C SER A 81 13.70 -34.90 22.00
N GLY A 82 14.53 -35.10 20.96
CA GLY A 82 15.16 -36.39 20.67
C GLY A 82 16.35 -36.72 21.59
N ALA A 83 17.10 -35.69 22.02
CA ALA A 83 18.24 -35.86 22.92
C ALA A 83 17.86 -36.27 24.37
N GLY A 84 16.58 -36.26 24.73
CA GLY A 84 16.08 -36.64 26.06
C GLY A 84 15.61 -38.09 26.19
N VAL A 85 15.84 -38.95 25.20
CA VAL A 85 15.34 -40.34 25.17
C VAL A 85 16.45 -41.40 25.31
N ASP A 86 17.73 -41.02 25.20
CA ASP A 86 18.85 -41.92 25.48
C ASP A 86 19.27 -41.84 26.97
N GLU A 87 18.44 -42.39 27.85
CA GLU A 87 18.83 -42.77 29.22
C GLU A 87 18.84 -44.30 29.33
N GLY A 88 20.01 -44.90 29.05
CA GLY A 88 20.25 -46.34 29.16
C GLY A 88 21.69 -46.74 28.84
N ASP A 89 22.50 -46.83 29.89
CA ASP A 89 23.80 -47.52 30.03
C ASP A 89 25.01 -47.13 29.15
N GLY A 90 26.02 -46.53 29.80
CA GLY A 90 27.37 -46.44 29.26
C GLY A 90 28.26 -45.43 29.98
N ALA A 91 29.11 -45.92 30.87
CA ALA A 91 30.05 -45.13 31.64
C ALA A 91 31.06 -44.35 30.77
N GLY A 92 31.39 -43.13 31.22
CA GLY A 92 32.70 -42.50 31.01
C GLY A 92 32.98 -41.93 29.63
N SER A 93 32.51 -40.70 29.37
CA SER A 93 33.32 -39.73 28.63
C SER A 93 32.91 -38.32 29.06
N ASP A 94 33.92 -37.47 29.26
CA ASP A 94 33.77 -36.07 29.65
C ASP A 94 32.82 -35.36 28.69
N VAL A 95 31.58 -35.14 29.14
CA VAL A 95 30.64 -34.24 28.46
C VAL A 95 31.21 -32.84 28.65
N ASP A 96 31.91 -32.35 27.63
CA ASP A 96 32.33 -30.97 27.55
C ASP A 96 31.09 -30.06 27.60
N ILE A 97 30.80 -29.52 28.80
CA ILE A 97 29.73 -28.54 29.06
C ILE A 97 30.00 -27.22 28.31
N SER A 98 31.13 -27.11 27.60
CA SER A 98 31.44 -26.05 26.65
C SER A 98 30.86 -26.33 25.26
N ALA A 99 29.63 -26.87 25.17
CA ALA A 99 28.87 -26.81 23.92
C ALA A 99 28.89 -25.34 23.47
N PRO A 100 29.47 -25.02 22.29
CA PRO A 100 29.70 -23.65 21.92
C PRO A 100 28.33 -23.01 21.94
N ALA A 101 28.17 -21.98 22.77
CA ALA A 101 27.00 -21.12 22.79
C ALA A 101 26.74 -20.74 21.33
N LEU A 102 25.86 -21.51 20.69
CA LEU A 102 25.79 -21.62 19.24
C LEU A 102 25.42 -20.22 18.80
N ARG A 103 26.41 -19.50 18.26
CA ARG A 103 26.26 -18.09 17.91
C ARG A 103 25.08 -18.04 16.96
N VAL A 104 23.93 -17.67 17.51
CA VAL A 104 22.81 -17.28 16.69
C VAL A 104 23.31 -15.97 16.13
N ASP A 105 23.92 -16.02 14.96
CA ASP A 105 23.93 -14.91 14.02
C ASP A 105 22.45 -14.62 13.79
N ARG A 106 21.88 -13.86 14.73
CA ARG A 106 20.60 -13.19 14.59
C ARG A 106 20.93 -12.12 13.59
N PRO A 107 20.54 -12.29 12.33
CA PRO A 107 20.93 -11.32 11.34
C PRO A 107 20.24 -10.02 11.72
N ARG A 108 20.98 -9.04 12.22
CA ARG A 108 20.44 -7.72 12.58
C ARG A 108 19.69 -7.13 11.37
N TRP A 109 20.16 -7.45 10.17
CA TRP A 109 19.49 -7.12 8.90
C TRP A 109 18.05 -7.65 8.81
N ALA A 110 17.72 -8.79 9.39
CA ALA A 110 16.35 -9.32 9.36
C ALA A 110 15.41 -8.46 10.22
N LEU A 111 15.87 -8.01 11.38
CA LEU A 111 15.11 -7.09 12.23
C LEU A 111 14.94 -5.73 11.58
N VAL A 112 16.01 -5.21 10.95
CA VAL A 112 15.93 -4.00 10.13
C VAL A 112 14.87 -4.18 9.05
N LEU A 113 14.93 -5.26 8.27
CA LEU A 113 13.95 -5.57 7.22
C LEU A 113 12.52 -5.63 7.78
N LEU A 114 12.28 -6.32 8.89
CA LEU A 114 10.96 -6.37 9.54
C LEU A 114 10.47 -4.98 9.98
N GLY A 115 11.37 -4.05 10.29
CA GLY A 115 11.04 -2.68 10.67
C GLY A 115 10.80 -1.72 9.51
N LEU A 116 11.29 -2.03 8.30
CA LEU A 116 11.17 -1.15 7.13
C LEU A 116 9.73 -0.92 6.66
N GLY A 117 8.75 -1.68 7.16
CA GLY A 117 7.35 -1.56 6.75
C GLY A 117 6.85 -0.13 6.83
N TRP A 118 7.10 0.56 7.95
CA TRP A 118 6.74 1.97 8.16
C TRP A 118 7.28 2.92 7.05
N ILE A 119 8.50 2.71 6.58
CA ILE A 119 9.08 3.53 5.50
C ILE A 119 8.48 3.18 4.14
N VAL A 120 8.20 1.90 3.91
CA VAL A 120 7.62 1.43 2.65
C VAL A 120 6.21 2.00 2.48
N ARG A 121 5.36 1.83 3.50
CA ARG A 121 4.07 2.52 3.64
C ARG A 121 3.76 2.75 5.11
N PRO A 122 3.21 3.91 5.51
CA PRO A 122 2.86 4.18 6.90
C PRO A 122 2.02 3.07 7.57
N GLU A 123 1.02 2.53 6.89
CA GLU A 123 0.12 1.49 7.42
C GLU A 123 0.79 0.11 7.60
N LEU A 124 1.89 -0.16 6.88
CA LEU A 124 2.65 -1.40 7.05
C LEU A 124 3.38 -1.43 8.40
N VAL A 125 3.41 -0.31 9.15
CA VAL A 125 3.83 -0.30 10.56
C VAL A 125 3.05 -1.34 11.38
N LEU A 126 1.76 -1.56 11.07
CA LEU A 126 0.94 -2.56 11.76
C LEU A 126 1.50 -3.97 11.56
N SER A 127 2.00 -4.26 10.37
CA SER A 127 2.64 -5.56 10.06
C SER A 127 4.03 -5.67 10.64
N SER A 128 4.81 -4.58 10.61
CA SER A 128 6.10 -4.51 11.29
C SER A 128 5.96 -4.79 12.78
N LEU A 129 4.99 -4.18 13.46
CA LEU A 129 4.71 -4.41 14.87
C LEU A 129 4.36 -5.87 15.15
N LEU A 130 3.50 -6.47 14.33
CA LEU A 130 3.12 -7.87 14.46
C LEU A 130 4.33 -8.80 14.27
N PHE A 131 5.10 -8.62 13.20
CA PHE A 131 6.24 -9.48 12.87
C PHE A 131 7.38 -9.36 13.88
N VAL A 132 7.71 -8.14 14.30
CA VAL A 132 8.72 -7.87 15.34
C VAL A 132 8.25 -8.36 16.70
N GLY A 133 6.96 -8.16 17.03
CA GLY A 133 6.36 -8.65 18.27
C GLY A 133 6.46 -10.16 18.39
N VAL A 134 6.06 -10.90 17.35
CA VAL A 134 6.21 -12.37 17.29
C VAL A 134 7.67 -12.77 17.37
N TRP A 135 8.58 -12.08 16.67
CA TRP A 135 10.02 -12.34 16.77
C TRP A 135 10.52 -12.23 18.21
N VAL A 136 10.14 -11.17 18.93
CA VAL A 136 10.56 -10.92 20.32
C VAL A 136 10.01 -11.94 21.30
N VAL A 137 8.76 -12.38 21.11
CA VAL A 137 8.08 -13.36 21.98
C VAL A 137 8.65 -14.77 21.78
N VAL A 138 8.83 -15.18 20.52
CA VAL A 138 9.27 -16.55 20.16
C VAL A 138 10.73 -16.80 20.54
N HIS A 139 11.56 -15.77 20.59
CA HIS A 139 12.98 -15.94 20.92
C HIS A 139 13.22 -15.83 22.42
N PRO A 140 13.65 -16.92 23.10
CA PRO A 140 14.07 -16.84 24.48
C PRO A 140 15.29 -15.91 24.56
N ALA A 141 15.09 -14.78 25.24
CA ALA A 141 16.07 -13.70 25.34
C ALA A 141 15.76 -12.85 26.57
N GLY A 142 16.80 -12.47 27.32
CA GLY A 142 16.65 -11.47 28.38
C GLY A 142 16.21 -10.11 27.81
N TRP A 143 15.59 -9.28 28.65
CA TRP A 143 14.97 -8.01 28.27
C TRP A 143 15.90 -7.09 27.47
N ARG A 144 17.20 -7.01 27.82
CA ARG A 144 18.20 -6.20 27.08
C ARG A 144 18.31 -6.60 25.61
N ARG A 145 18.25 -7.89 25.31
CA ARG A 145 18.32 -8.42 23.94
C ARG A 145 17.02 -8.19 23.19
N ARG A 146 15.88 -8.23 23.88
CA ARG A 146 14.57 -7.87 23.31
C ARG A 146 14.54 -6.39 22.93
N LEU A 147 15.02 -5.51 23.80
CA LEU A 147 15.18 -4.08 23.49
C LEU A 147 16.13 -3.85 22.32
N ALA A 148 17.27 -4.54 22.28
CA ALA A 148 18.17 -4.45 21.14
C ALA A 148 17.49 -4.88 19.83
N ALA A 149 16.63 -5.91 19.87
CA ALA A 149 15.90 -6.36 18.69
C ALA A 149 14.89 -5.32 18.18
N VAL A 150 14.14 -4.71 19.09
CA VAL A 150 13.24 -3.59 18.78
C VAL A 150 14.04 -2.40 18.26
N GLY A 151 15.19 -2.08 18.89
CA GLY A 151 16.09 -1.03 18.45
C GLY A 151 16.54 -1.20 17.00
N TRP A 152 16.95 -2.41 16.60
CA TRP A 152 17.31 -2.70 15.20
C TRP A 152 16.15 -2.53 14.21
N ALA A 153 14.93 -2.87 14.62
CA ALA A 153 13.75 -2.70 13.76
C ALA A 153 13.37 -1.22 13.61
N VAL A 154 13.47 -0.43 14.67
CA VAL A 154 13.00 0.96 14.68
C VAL A 154 14.07 1.96 14.24
N LEU A 155 15.37 1.62 14.29
CA LEU A 155 16.46 2.56 14.03
C LEU A 155 16.33 3.29 12.68
N VAL A 156 16.20 2.55 11.57
CA VAL A 156 16.12 3.17 10.23
C VAL A 156 14.83 3.98 10.07
N PRO A 157 13.63 3.45 10.38
CA PRO A 157 12.39 4.24 10.38
C PRO A 157 12.44 5.50 11.24
N ALA A 158 13.00 5.42 12.44
CA ALA A 158 13.07 6.56 13.35
C ALA A 158 14.01 7.67 12.83
N VAL A 159 15.19 7.31 12.33
CA VAL A 159 16.11 8.28 11.73
C VAL A 159 15.47 8.96 10.52
N PHE A 160 14.81 8.19 9.65
CA PHE A 160 14.09 8.75 8.51
C PHE A 160 12.94 9.67 8.95
N GLN A 161 12.18 9.27 9.96
CA GLN A 161 11.08 10.08 10.49
C GLN A 161 11.59 11.41 11.07
N VAL A 162 12.69 11.41 11.82
CA VAL A 162 13.31 12.65 12.35
C VAL A 162 13.79 13.54 11.20
N PHE A 163 14.48 12.98 10.22
CA PHE A 163 14.90 13.70 9.02
C PHE A 163 13.70 14.33 8.29
N ARG A 164 12.64 13.54 8.04
CA ARG A 164 11.42 13.99 7.36
C ARG A 164 10.76 15.14 8.12
N MET A 165 10.62 15.02 9.45
CA MET A 165 10.02 16.06 10.28
C MET A 165 10.82 17.36 10.24
N GLY A 166 12.15 17.28 10.23
CA GLY A 166 13.03 18.44 10.08
C GLY A 166 12.97 19.07 8.69
N TYR A 167 12.99 18.26 7.63
CA TYR A 167 12.96 18.73 6.24
C TYR A 167 11.65 19.44 5.90
N TYR A 168 10.50 18.89 6.32
CA TYR A 168 9.18 19.47 6.02
C TYR A 168 8.65 20.40 7.11
N GLY A 169 9.35 20.57 8.24
CA GLY A 169 8.86 21.35 9.38
C GLY A 169 7.55 20.84 9.99
N ALA A 170 7.19 19.57 9.75
CA ALA A 170 5.88 19.02 10.13
C ALA A 170 5.97 17.58 10.67
N LEU A 171 5.28 17.32 11.80
CA LEU A 171 5.24 16.01 12.44
C LEU A 171 4.57 14.94 11.58
N VAL A 172 3.63 15.33 10.71
CA VAL A 172 2.93 14.46 9.77
C VAL A 172 2.90 15.13 8.39
N PRO A 173 2.72 14.38 7.29
CA PRO A 173 2.56 14.97 5.96
C PRO A 173 1.32 15.89 5.89
N ASN A 174 1.37 16.95 5.08
CA ASN A 174 0.21 17.84 4.84
C ASN A 174 -1.03 17.06 4.39
N THR A 175 -0.86 15.99 3.60
CA THR A 175 -1.96 15.11 3.19
C THR A 175 -2.67 14.43 4.36
N ALA A 176 -1.96 14.10 5.44
CA ALA A 176 -2.56 13.49 6.64
C ALA A 176 -3.40 14.51 7.42
N LEU A 177 -2.94 15.76 7.51
CA LEU A 177 -3.69 16.86 8.11
C LEU A 177 -4.93 17.17 7.27
N ALA A 178 -4.71 17.32 5.97
CA ALA A 178 -5.74 17.77 5.06
C ALA A 178 -6.88 16.75 4.96
N LYS A 179 -6.60 15.44 5.05
CA LYS A 179 -7.60 14.36 4.97
C LYS A 179 -8.18 13.94 6.32
N SER A 180 -8.00 14.75 7.37
CA SER A 180 -8.51 14.46 8.70
C SER A 180 -8.18 13.02 9.13
N ALA A 181 -6.92 12.58 8.95
CA ALA A 181 -6.50 11.18 9.12
C ALA A 181 -6.69 10.60 10.56
N GLY A 182 -7.27 11.37 11.49
CA GLY A 182 -7.70 10.89 12.79
C GLY A 182 -9.16 10.43 12.85
N SER A 183 -9.99 10.71 11.85
CA SER A 183 -11.41 10.33 11.83
C SER A 183 -11.61 8.90 11.31
N THR A 184 -12.73 8.28 11.68
CA THR A 184 -13.13 6.95 11.20
C THR A 184 -14.38 7.04 10.34
N ARG A 185 -14.36 6.36 9.19
CA ARG A 185 -15.43 6.38 8.18
C ARG A 185 -15.85 4.96 7.80
N TRP A 186 -16.33 4.20 8.79
CA TRP A 186 -16.63 2.77 8.66
C TRP A 186 -17.65 2.46 7.55
N ALA A 187 -18.65 3.30 7.34
CA ALA A 187 -19.67 3.10 6.29
C ALA A 187 -19.02 3.16 4.90
N ASP A 188 -18.29 4.23 4.61
CA ASP A 188 -17.59 4.40 3.33
C ASP A 188 -16.57 3.28 3.09
N GLY A 189 -15.81 2.91 4.13
CA GLY A 189 -14.83 1.85 4.02
C GLY A 189 -15.45 0.45 3.86
N TRP A 190 -16.64 0.23 4.42
CA TRP A 190 -17.40 -1.00 4.19
C TRP A 190 -17.90 -1.07 2.75
N ASP A 191 -18.47 0.03 2.25
CA ASP A 191 -18.92 0.12 0.85
C ASP A 191 -17.76 -0.06 -0.13
N TYR A 192 -16.60 0.51 0.18
CA TYR A 192 -15.35 0.30 -0.57
C TYR A 192 -14.92 -1.18 -0.60
N ALA A 193 -14.98 -1.87 0.54
CA ALA A 193 -14.63 -3.29 0.62
C ALA A 193 -15.63 -4.20 -0.09
N VAL A 194 -16.93 -3.93 0.04
CA VAL A 194 -17.98 -4.66 -0.66
C VAL A 194 -17.86 -4.44 -2.16
N ASP A 195 -17.63 -3.20 -2.62
CA ASP A 195 -17.38 -2.90 -4.02
C ASP A 195 -16.18 -3.70 -4.54
N PHE A 196 -15.05 -3.68 -3.84
CA PHE A 196 -13.87 -4.45 -4.23
C PHE A 196 -14.14 -5.96 -4.36
N VAL A 197 -14.85 -6.56 -3.40
CA VAL A 197 -15.13 -8.00 -3.43
C VAL A 197 -16.21 -8.38 -4.45
N ALA A 198 -17.28 -7.60 -4.55
CA ALA A 198 -18.43 -7.91 -5.39
C ALA A 198 -18.18 -7.60 -6.86
N TYR A 199 -17.59 -6.44 -7.15
CA TYR A 199 -17.35 -5.97 -8.52
C TYR A 199 -16.38 -6.90 -9.26
N ASP A 200 -15.29 -7.29 -8.60
CA ASP A 200 -14.30 -8.22 -9.15
C ASP A 200 -14.67 -9.70 -8.89
N ARG A 201 -15.81 -9.98 -8.26
CA ARG A 201 -16.30 -11.32 -7.89
C ARG A 201 -15.25 -12.15 -7.13
N LEU A 202 -14.49 -11.49 -6.24
CA LEU A 202 -13.35 -12.07 -5.53
C LEU A 202 -13.72 -13.21 -4.59
N LEU A 203 -15.00 -13.42 -4.27
CA LEU A 203 -15.42 -14.57 -3.47
C LEU A 203 -14.99 -15.91 -4.08
N ILE A 204 -15.00 -16.04 -5.41
CA ILE A 204 -14.58 -17.28 -6.10
C ILE A 204 -13.11 -17.61 -5.80
N PRO A 205 -12.14 -16.71 -6.10
CA PRO A 205 -10.74 -16.96 -5.77
C PRO A 205 -10.47 -17.00 -4.25
N ILE A 206 -11.18 -16.20 -3.44
CA ILE A 206 -11.00 -16.19 -1.97
C ILE A 206 -11.33 -17.57 -1.37
N VAL A 207 -12.43 -18.20 -1.77
CA VAL A 207 -12.82 -19.53 -1.25
C VAL A 207 -11.75 -20.58 -1.60
N GLY A 208 -11.26 -20.58 -2.84
CA GLY A 208 -10.17 -21.47 -3.26
C GLY A 208 -8.89 -21.23 -2.45
N CYS A 209 -8.55 -19.96 -2.18
CA CYS A 209 -7.39 -19.60 -1.39
C CYS A 209 -7.53 -19.96 0.09
N VAL A 210 -8.72 -19.81 0.70
CA VAL A 210 -8.96 -20.22 2.09
C VAL A 210 -8.77 -21.73 2.24
N ALA A 211 -9.27 -22.53 1.28
CA ALA A 211 -9.04 -23.97 1.26
C ALA A 211 -7.54 -24.30 1.11
N ALA A 212 -6.83 -23.59 0.24
CA ALA A 212 -5.38 -23.72 0.04
C ALA A 212 -4.57 -23.38 1.30
N ILE A 213 -4.89 -22.28 1.99
CA ILE A 213 -4.28 -21.89 3.27
C ILE A 213 -4.57 -22.97 4.32
N GLY A 214 -5.81 -23.44 4.41
CA GLY A 214 -6.20 -24.51 5.33
C GLY A 214 -5.38 -25.78 5.12
N TRP A 215 -5.18 -26.18 3.85
CA TRP A 215 -4.32 -27.32 3.52
C TRP A 215 -2.87 -27.08 3.94
N ASN A 216 -2.29 -25.93 3.58
CA ASN A 216 -0.91 -25.61 3.91
C ASN A 216 -0.70 -25.51 5.43
N LEU A 217 -1.69 -25.04 6.20
CA LEU A 217 -1.67 -25.05 7.67
C LEU A 217 -1.65 -26.48 8.23
N VAL A 218 -2.48 -27.38 7.70
CA VAL A 218 -2.48 -28.80 8.10
C VAL A 218 -1.15 -29.45 7.75
N ALA A 219 -0.58 -29.13 6.59
CA ALA A 219 0.73 -29.63 6.18
C ALA A 219 1.84 -29.10 7.10
N ALA A 220 1.83 -27.81 7.42
CA ALA A 220 2.79 -27.16 8.31
C ALA A 220 2.76 -27.70 9.76
N ARG A 221 1.63 -28.26 10.22
CA ARG A 221 1.56 -28.94 11.53
C ARG A 221 2.53 -30.13 11.63
N ARG A 222 2.89 -30.75 10.50
CA ARG A 222 3.89 -31.82 10.46
C ARG A 222 5.32 -31.29 10.62
N THR A 223 5.55 -30.04 10.25
CA THR A 223 6.82 -29.35 10.42
C THR A 223 6.98 -28.90 11.87
N GLY A 224 5.96 -28.23 12.43
CA GLY A 224 5.95 -27.82 13.82
C GLY A 224 5.13 -26.55 14.06
N ARG A 225 5.05 -26.15 15.32
CA ARG A 225 4.21 -25.02 15.74
C ARG A 225 4.72 -23.67 15.23
N PHE A 226 6.03 -23.51 15.07
CA PHE A 226 6.59 -22.26 14.56
C PHE A 226 6.28 -22.10 13.07
N ALA A 227 6.28 -23.20 12.31
CA ALA A 227 5.88 -23.21 10.90
C ALA A 227 4.42 -22.79 10.72
N VAL A 228 3.50 -23.33 11.54
CA VAL A 228 2.09 -22.91 11.55
C VAL A 228 1.96 -21.42 11.85
N GLY A 229 2.68 -20.93 12.86
CA GLY A 229 2.68 -19.51 13.22
C GLY A 229 3.18 -18.61 12.08
N ALA A 230 4.29 -18.99 11.43
CA ALA A 230 4.83 -18.24 10.30
C ALA A 230 3.90 -18.22 9.09
N LEU A 231 3.15 -19.31 8.83
CA LEU A 231 2.18 -19.38 7.75
C LEU A 231 0.92 -18.53 8.03
N ALA A 232 0.49 -18.46 9.29
CA ALA A 232 -0.68 -17.68 9.70
C ALA A 232 -0.41 -16.16 9.79
N LEU A 233 0.85 -15.77 10.02
CA LEU A 233 1.19 -14.38 10.33
C LEU A 233 0.88 -13.37 9.20
N PRO A 234 1.15 -13.66 7.91
CA PRO A 234 0.74 -12.79 6.81
C PRO A 234 -0.78 -12.64 6.70
N VAL A 235 -1.55 -13.70 7.00
CA VAL A 235 -3.02 -13.64 7.02
C VAL A 235 -3.49 -12.67 8.10
N LEU A 236 -2.96 -12.81 9.32
CA LEU A 236 -3.30 -11.91 10.43
C LEU A 236 -2.87 -10.46 10.13
N ALA A 237 -1.68 -10.26 9.58
CA ALA A 237 -1.20 -8.95 9.17
C ALA A 237 -2.11 -8.29 8.12
N GLY A 238 -2.49 -9.04 7.09
CA GLY A 238 -3.40 -8.56 6.04
C GLY A 238 -4.81 -8.29 6.56
N LEU A 239 -5.34 -9.10 7.48
CA LEU A 239 -6.63 -8.83 8.12
C LEU A 239 -6.63 -7.53 8.95
N VAL A 240 -5.58 -7.31 9.75
CA VAL A 240 -5.41 -6.08 10.53
C VAL A 240 -5.29 -4.86 9.61
N GLN A 241 -4.51 -4.97 8.53
CA GLN A 241 -4.40 -3.92 7.52
C GLN A 241 -5.74 -3.66 6.81
N ALA A 242 -6.47 -4.70 6.40
CA ALA A 242 -7.78 -4.54 5.77
C ALA A 242 -8.77 -3.86 6.71
N LEU A 243 -8.80 -4.26 7.99
CA LEU A 243 -9.64 -3.62 9.00
C LEU A 243 -9.27 -2.15 9.21
N TYR A 244 -7.97 -1.82 9.21
CA TYR A 244 -7.50 -0.44 9.25
C TYR A 244 -8.01 0.36 8.04
N VAL A 245 -7.87 -0.16 6.82
CA VAL A 245 -8.34 0.50 5.59
C VAL A 245 -9.86 0.72 5.62
N VAL A 246 -10.62 -0.29 6.04
CA VAL A 246 -12.09 -0.20 6.18
C VAL A 246 -12.50 0.80 7.25
N GLY A 247 -11.83 0.79 8.42
CA GLY A 247 -12.13 1.76 9.48
C GLY A 247 -11.81 3.21 9.09
N HIS A 248 -10.82 3.39 8.22
CA HIS A 248 -10.39 4.70 7.76
C HIS A 248 -11.24 5.27 6.61
N GLY A 249 -12.09 4.46 5.97
CA GLY A 249 -12.98 4.90 4.88
C GLY A 249 -12.58 4.48 3.48
N GLY A 250 -11.57 3.64 3.32
CA GLY A 250 -11.13 3.19 2.00
C GLY A 250 -10.47 4.30 1.18
N ASP A 251 -10.74 4.30 -0.12
CA ASP A 251 -10.12 5.23 -1.06
C ASP A 251 -11.00 5.45 -2.29
N PHE A 252 -10.80 6.56 -2.99
CA PHE A 252 -11.55 6.86 -4.21
C PHE A 252 -11.14 5.94 -5.38
N MET A 253 -9.92 5.38 -5.36
CA MET A 253 -9.45 4.42 -6.35
C MET A 253 -9.85 2.99 -5.96
N HIS A 254 -10.68 2.37 -6.79
CA HIS A 254 -11.15 0.99 -6.61
C HIS A 254 -10.00 0.01 -6.30
N GLY A 255 -10.09 -0.69 -5.16
CA GLY A 255 -9.17 -1.76 -4.77
C GLY A 255 -7.72 -1.37 -4.45
N ARG A 256 -7.30 -0.11 -4.65
CA ARG A 256 -5.91 0.35 -4.47
C ARG A 256 -5.36 0.06 -3.08
N LEU A 257 -6.11 0.36 -2.02
CA LEU A 257 -5.65 0.15 -0.66
C LEU A 257 -5.83 -1.30 -0.21
N LEU A 258 -6.84 -2.02 -0.72
CA LEU A 258 -7.16 -3.39 -0.32
C LEU A 258 -6.31 -4.46 -1.02
N ILE A 259 -5.65 -4.14 -2.14
CA ILE A 259 -4.79 -5.12 -2.83
C ILE A 259 -3.56 -5.52 -2.01
N VAL A 260 -3.02 -4.63 -1.17
CA VAL A 260 -1.88 -4.92 -0.27
C VAL A 260 -2.23 -5.88 0.87
N PRO A 261 -3.30 -5.65 1.65
CA PRO A 261 -3.75 -6.65 2.61
C PRO A 261 -4.19 -7.95 1.94
N LEU A 262 -4.87 -7.90 0.79
CA LEU A 262 -5.22 -9.10 0.02
C LEU A 262 -3.97 -9.89 -0.37
N PHE A 263 -2.94 -9.23 -0.89
CA PHE A 263 -1.65 -9.85 -1.19
C PHE A 263 -1.05 -10.55 0.03
N SER A 264 -1.03 -9.89 1.18
CA SER A 264 -0.53 -10.48 2.42
C SER A 264 -1.31 -11.74 2.84
N MET A 265 -2.64 -11.69 2.75
CA MET A 265 -3.52 -12.81 3.10
C MET A 265 -3.42 -14.00 2.14
N LEU A 266 -3.20 -13.74 0.85
CA LEU A 266 -3.14 -14.79 -0.17
C LEU A 266 -1.75 -15.41 -0.34
N LEU A 267 -0.70 -14.76 0.19
CA LEU A 267 0.68 -15.23 0.05
C LEU A 267 0.92 -16.67 0.60
N PRO A 268 0.31 -17.07 1.73
CA PRO A 268 0.38 -18.45 2.22
C PRO A 268 -0.37 -19.47 1.35
N ALA A 269 -1.20 -19.02 0.41
CA ALA A 269 -1.86 -19.83 -0.62
C ALA A 269 -1.19 -19.74 -2.00
N ALA A 270 -0.08 -19.00 -2.14
CA ALA A 270 0.61 -18.81 -3.42
C ALA A 270 0.81 -20.14 -4.16
N VAL A 271 1.29 -21.16 -3.44
CA VAL A 271 1.34 -22.53 -3.96
C VAL A 271 0.80 -23.50 -2.91
N VAL A 272 -0.03 -24.44 -3.36
CA VAL A 272 -0.42 -25.60 -2.56
C VAL A 272 0.44 -26.78 -2.97
N ALA A 273 1.16 -27.34 -2.02
CA ALA A 273 1.93 -28.56 -2.22
C ALA A 273 1.06 -29.79 -1.91
N LEU A 274 0.63 -30.50 -2.94
CA LEU A 274 -0.05 -31.79 -2.79
C LEU A 274 0.95 -32.94 -2.95
N PRO A 275 0.90 -33.99 -2.10
CA PRO A 275 1.69 -35.20 -2.31
C PRO A 275 1.41 -35.82 -3.68
N ARG A 276 2.42 -36.42 -4.31
CA ARG A 276 2.22 -37.22 -5.52
C ARG A 276 1.25 -38.35 -5.21
N PRO A 277 0.24 -38.55 -6.07
CA PRO A 277 -0.79 -39.53 -5.79
C PRO A 277 -0.22 -40.95 -5.94
N SER A 278 -0.50 -41.79 -4.95
CA SER A 278 -0.10 -43.21 -4.91
C SER A 278 -1.28 -44.15 -4.65
N ASP A 279 -2.42 -43.61 -4.23
CA ASP A 279 -3.65 -44.32 -3.89
C ASP A 279 -4.89 -43.53 -4.36
N LEU A 280 -6.07 -44.13 -4.31
CA LEU A 280 -7.31 -43.48 -4.77
C LEU A 280 -7.59 -42.18 -4.01
N ARG A 281 -7.32 -42.14 -2.70
CA ARG A 281 -7.56 -40.97 -1.85
C ARG A 281 -6.68 -39.79 -2.25
N SER A 282 -5.39 -40.02 -2.49
CA SER A 282 -4.46 -38.97 -2.94
C SER A 282 -4.78 -38.51 -4.36
N TRP A 283 -5.25 -39.39 -5.25
CA TRP A 283 -5.82 -38.99 -6.54
C TRP A 283 -7.06 -38.09 -6.38
N THR A 284 -7.96 -38.40 -5.45
CA THR A 284 -9.12 -37.54 -5.16
C THR A 284 -8.69 -36.16 -4.68
N VAL A 285 -7.72 -36.08 -3.76
CA VAL A 285 -7.19 -34.80 -3.26
C VAL A 285 -6.57 -33.97 -4.38
N VAL A 286 -5.74 -34.60 -5.24
CA VAL A 286 -5.14 -33.93 -6.39
C VAL A 286 -6.20 -33.49 -7.40
N GLY A 287 -7.22 -34.32 -7.66
CA GLY A 287 -8.34 -33.99 -8.54
C GLY A 287 -9.16 -32.81 -8.03
N VAL A 288 -9.52 -32.79 -6.73
CA VAL A 288 -10.24 -31.68 -6.10
C VAL A 288 -9.41 -30.40 -6.11
N GLY A 289 -8.11 -30.49 -5.78
CA GLY A 289 -7.20 -29.34 -5.86
C GLY A 289 -7.06 -28.81 -7.30
N GLY A 290 -6.95 -29.71 -8.28
CA GLY A 290 -6.92 -29.37 -9.70
C GLY A 290 -8.21 -28.68 -10.16
N ALA A 291 -9.38 -29.20 -9.76
CA ALA A 291 -10.67 -28.59 -10.07
C ALA A 291 -10.83 -27.20 -9.43
N ALA A 292 -10.42 -27.03 -8.17
CA ALA A 292 -10.41 -25.72 -7.51
C ALA A 292 -9.49 -24.73 -8.23
N THR A 293 -8.29 -25.18 -8.63
CA THR A 293 -7.35 -24.37 -9.42
C THR A 293 -7.94 -23.98 -10.76
N ALA A 294 -8.61 -24.91 -11.45
CA ALA A 294 -9.29 -24.65 -12.72
C ALA A 294 -10.45 -23.67 -12.56
N ALA A 295 -11.24 -23.75 -11.48
CA ALA A 295 -12.30 -22.79 -11.19
C ALA A 295 -11.76 -21.36 -11.01
N VAL A 296 -10.64 -21.21 -10.30
CA VAL A 296 -9.96 -19.91 -10.16
C VAL A 296 -9.38 -19.43 -11.50
N ALA A 297 -8.82 -20.33 -12.30
CA ALA A 297 -8.33 -20.00 -13.64
C ALA A 297 -9.48 -19.56 -14.58
N LEU A 298 -10.63 -20.23 -14.54
CA LEU A 298 -11.81 -19.85 -15.31
C LEU A 298 -12.38 -18.51 -14.86
N TRP A 299 -12.41 -18.24 -13.55
CA TRP A 299 -12.74 -16.91 -13.04
C TRP A 299 -11.77 -15.85 -13.59
N PHE A 300 -10.46 -16.09 -13.54
CA PHE A 300 -9.46 -15.18 -14.09
C PHE A 300 -9.69 -14.92 -15.59
N VAL A 301 -9.87 -15.96 -16.39
CA VAL A 301 -10.15 -15.83 -17.83
C VAL A 301 -11.43 -15.05 -18.07
N GLY A 302 -12.49 -15.30 -17.28
CA GLY A 302 -13.73 -14.55 -17.37
C GLY A 302 -13.54 -13.06 -17.04
N THR A 303 -12.81 -12.74 -15.98
CA THR A 303 -12.47 -11.37 -15.59
C THR A 303 -11.66 -10.68 -16.69
N ALA A 304 -10.63 -11.34 -17.23
CA ALA A 304 -9.79 -10.83 -18.31
C ALA A 304 -10.58 -10.64 -19.61
N ALA A 305 -11.46 -11.57 -19.98
CA ALA A 305 -12.31 -11.44 -21.16
C ALA A 305 -13.35 -10.32 -21.01
N SER A 306 -13.78 -10.02 -19.79
CA SER A 306 -14.67 -8.89 -19.49
C SER A 306 -13.95 -7.55 -19.36
N TRP A 307 -12.62 -7.54 -19.42
CA TRP A 307 -11.81 -6.33 -19.31
C TRP A 307 -12.13 -5.37 -20.46
N GLY A 308 -12.52 -4.14 -20.12
CA GLY A 308 -12.92 -3.12 -21.11
C GLY A 308 -14.38 -3.21 -21.57
N LEU A 309 -15.10 -4.32 -21.31
CA LEU A 309 -16.53 -4.45 -21.60
C LEU A 309 -17.44 -4.02 -20.44
N VAL A 310 -16.92 -4.11 -19.21
CA VAL A 310 -17.67 -3.72 -18.01
C VAL A 310 -17.68 -2.21 -17.87
N THR A 311 -18.87 -1.62 -17.90
CA THR A 311 -19.08 -0.20 -17.58
C THR A 311 -18.47 0.11 -16.21
N PRO A 312 -17.66 1.17 -16.08
CA PRO A 312 -17.08 1.55 -14.79
C PRO A 312 -18.21 1.73 -13.76
N ASN A 313 -18.03 1.22 -12.55
CA ASN A 313 -18.92 1.56 -11.45
C ASN A 313 -18.78 3.07 -11.19
N PRO A 314 -19.83 3.90 -11.39
CA PRO A 314 -19.74 5.36 -11.25
C PRO A 314 -19.22 5.82 -9.88
N SER A 315 -19.40 5.02 -8.82
CA SER A 315 -19.01 5.38 -7.45
C SER A 315 -17.48 5.43 -7.21
N TYR A 316 -16.69 4.64 -7.93
CA TYR A 316 -15.22 4.57 -7.78
C TYR A 316 -14.49 4.65 -9.13
N ALA A 317 -15.17 5.19 -10.15
CA ALA A 317 -14.83 5.14 -11.57
C ALA A 317 -13.54 5.87 -11.95
N THR A 318 -12.97 6.70 -11.09
CA THR A 318 -11.86 7.60 -11.42
C THR A 318 -10.60 6.86 -11.88
N THR A 319 -10.37 5.62 -11.41
CA THR A 319 -9.23 4.81 -11.86
C THR A 319 -9.38 4.23 -13.26
N ARG A 320 -10.61 3.99 -13.75
CA ARG A 320 -10.83 3.43 -15.10
C ARG A 320 -10.83 4.51 -16.18
N PHE A 321 -11.16 5.76 -15.84
CA PHE A 321 -11.32 6.85 -16.80
C PHE A 321 -10.03 7.63 -17.11
N GLY A 322 -9.08 7.77 -16.17
CA GLY A 322 -7.99 8.74 -16.32
C GLY A 322 -6.65 8.24 -16.88
N MET A 323 -6.37 6.93 -16.83
CA MET A 323 -5.01 6.43 -17.17
C MET A 323 -4.91 5.64 -18.47
N LEU A 324 -6.01 5.15 -19.05
CA LEU A 324 -5.92 4.05 -20.04
C LEU A 324 -6.93 4.12 -21.18
N ARG A 325 -7.33 5.32 -21.62
CA ARG A 325 -8.21 5.42 -22.78
C ARG A 325 -7.50 5.93 -24.02
N ASP A 326 -6.49 5.18 -24.47
CA ASP A 326 -6.32 4.89 -25.89
C ASP A 326 -5.53 3.57 -26.09
N PRO A 327 -6.17 2.47 -26.53
CA PRO A 327 -5.48 1.25 -26.97
C PRO A 327 -4.54 1.47 -28.17
N ALA A 328 -4.64 2.61 -28.86
CA ALA A 328 -3.76 3.05 -29.94
C ALA A 328 -2.75 4.13 -29.50
N GLY A 329 -2.75 4.51 -28.22
CA GLY A 329 -1.81 5.48 -27.66
C GLY A 329 -0.40 4.91 -27.50
N PRO A 330 0.63 5.76 -27.35
CA PRO A 330 2.00 5.32 -27.17
C PRO A 330 2.18 4.45 -25.91
N ASP A 331 3.07 3.44 -25.98
CA ASP A 331 3.41 2.54 -24.86
C ASP A 331 4.03 3.27 -23.65
N LEU A 332 4.51 4.50 -23.85
CA LEU A 332 5.03 5.39 -22.82
C LEU A 332 4.21 6.69 -22.85
N LEU A 333 3.68 7.07 -21.69
CA LEU A 333 3.00 8.34 -21.49
C LEU A 333 3.97 9.34 -20.89
N GLU A 334 4.22 10.42 -21.61
CA GLU A 334 4.90 11.60 -21.10
C GLU A 334 3.92 12.51 -20.34
N ALA A 335 4.45 13.48 -19.60
CA ALA A 335 3.62 14.45 -18.89
C ALA A 335 2.74 15.27 -19.86
N ASP A 336 3.23 15.49 -21.09
CA ASP A 336 2.53 16.24 -22.12
C ASP A 336 1.35 15.43 -22.69
N ASP A 337 1.53 14.13 -22.93
CA ASP A 337 0.43 13.21 -23.30
C ASP A 337 -0.68 13.21 -22.22
N PHE A 338 -0.29 13.28 -20.95
CA PHE A 338 -1.24 13.41 -19.86
C PHE A 338 -2.00 14.74 -19.92
N ALA A 339 -1.33 15.87 -20.17
CA ALA A 339 -2.03 17.15 -20.33
C ALA A 339 -3.01 17.07 -21.51
N GLU A 340 -2.55 16.68 -22.69
CA GLU A 340 -3.35 16.66 -23.92
C GLU A 340 -4.61 15.78 -23.80
N SER A 341 -4.51 14.65 -23.10
CA SER A 341 -5.64 13.74 -22.87
C SER A 341 -6.75 14.29 -21.94
N HIS A 342 -6.50 15.41 -21.24
CA HIS A 342 -7.43 15.99 -20.26
C HIS A 342 -8.25 17.17 -20.80
N GLY A 343 -8.31 17.34 -22.13
CA GLY A 343 -9.11 18.35 -22.81
C GLY A 343 -8.77 19.77 -22.33
N GLN A 344 -9.80 20.56 -22.02
CA GLN A 344 -9.64 21.96 -21.56
C GLN A 344 -8.66 22.10 -20.38
N ARG A 345 -8.69 21.17 -19.41
CA ARG A 345 -7.77 21.25 -18.25
C ARG A 345 -6.32 21.14 -18.69
N GLY A 346 -6.06 20.24 -19.63
CA GLY A 346 -4.77 20.05 -20.28
C GLY A 346 -4.28 21.28 -21.03
N GLU A 347 -5.15 21.85 -21.85
CA GLU A 347 -4.86 23.06 -22.62
C GLU A 347 -4.46 24.23 -21.70
N HIS A 348 -5.13 24.38 -20.56
CA HIS A 348 -4.83 25.40 -19.56
C HIS A 348 -3.47 25.16 -18.88
N VAL A 349 -3.10 23.90 -18.61
CA VAL A 349 -1.77 23.55 -18.10
C VAL A 349 -0.67 23.93 -19.10
N LEU A 350 -0.87 23.60 -20.38
CA LEU A 350 0.08 23.93 -21.45
C LEU A 350 0.11 25.44 -21.76
N LEU A 351 -1.00 26.16 -21.56
CA LEU A 351 -1.02 27.62 -21.61
C LEU A 351 -0.17 28.21 -20.49
N ALA A 352 -0.35 27.76 -19.25
CA ALA A 352 0.45 28.24 -18.12
C ALA A 352 1.95 27.99 -18.35
N ARG A 353 2.33 26.82 -18.89
CA ARG A 353 3.72 26.54 -19.28
C ARG A 353 4.25 27.55 -20.31
N ARG A 354 3.47 27.84 -21.36
CA ARG A 354 3.88 28.79 -22.41
C ARG A 354 4.01 30.21 -21.88
N ALA A 355 3.01 30.68 -21.14
CA ALA A 355 3.03 31.99 -20.48
C ALA A 355 4.26 32.14 -19.57
N ALA A 356 4.63 31.09 -18.83
CA ALA A 356 5.82 31.12 -17.97
C ALA A 356 7.12 31.17 -18.77
N ALA A 357 7.16 30.55 -19.96
CA ALA A 357 8.31 30.63 -20.85
C ALA A 357 8.44 32.01 -21.51
N ASP A 358 7.31 32.67 -21.78
CA ASP A 358 7.24 34.02 -22.35
C ASP A 358 7.52 35.12 -21.30
N GLY A 359 7.54 34.76 -20.02
CA GLY A 359 7.80 35.68 -18.91
C GLY A 359 6.56 36.47 -18.47
N ASP A 360 5.37 35.93 -18.72
CA ASP A 360 4.10 36.56 -18.38
C ASP A 360 3.81 36.50 -16.87
N ASP A 361 2.97 37.44 -16.44
CA ASP A 361 2.39 37.50 -15.10
C ASP A 361 0.91 37.11 -15.18
N LEU A 362 0.63 35.81 -15.16
CA LEU A 362 -0.70 35.28 -15.45
C LEU A 362 -1.15 34.24 -14.42
N LEU A 363 -2.38 34.34 -13.96
CA LEU A 363 -3.05 33.25 -13.27
C LEU A 363 -3.94 32.48 -14.24
N VAL A 364 -3.79 31.16 -14.25
CA VAL A 364 -4.57 30.21 -15.04
C VAL A 364 -5.30 29.23 -14.12
N ASP A 365 -6.63 29.19 -14.18
CA ASP A 365 -7.45 28.18 -13.54
C ASP A 365 -7.75 27.05 -14.52
N ALA A 366 -7.15 25.88 -14.29
CA ALA A 366 -7.34 24.68 -15.12
C ALA A 366 -8.55 23.84 -14.68
N ASN A 367 -9.36 24.30 -13.73
CA ASN A 367 -10.61 23.64 -13.37
C ASN A 367 -11.73 23.98 -14.38
N GLN A 368 -12.82 23.21 -14.34
CA GLN A 368 -13.96 23.50 -15.21
C GLN A 368 -14.52 24.89 -14.88
N ALA A 369 -14.90 25.64 -15.92
CA ALA A 369 -15.65 26.88 -15.74
C ALA A 369 -16.81 26.60 -14.78
N ASP A 370 -17.05 27.53 -13.85
CA ASP A 370 -18.04 27.48 -12.76
C ASP A 370 -17.63 26.80 -11.44
N VAL A 371 -16.54 26.03 -11.35
CA VAL A 371 -16.10 25.43 -10.05
C VAL A 371 -15.81 26.53 -9.02
N LEU A 372 -15.16 27.60 -9.47
CA LEU A 372 -14.77 28.73 -8.63
C LEU A 372 -15.64 29.99 -8.84
N GLY A 373 -16.56 29.97 -9.81
CA GLY A 373 -17.40 31.12 -10.15
C GLY A 373 -16.63 32.38 -10.55
N ARG A 374 -15.41 32.24 -11.07
CA ARG A 374 -14.47 33.33 -11.38
C ARG A 374 -13.83 33.19 -12.76
N PRO A 375 -13.23 34.26 -13.31
CA PRO A 375 -12.51 34.19 -14.58
C PRO A 375 -11.39 33.15 -14.53
N GLN A 376 -11.29 32.32 -15.58
CA GLN A 376 -10.27 31.28 -15.67
C GLN A 376 -8.86 31.84 -15.96
N PHE A 377 -8.77 33.08 -16.40
CA PHE A 377 -7.52 33.77 -16.70
C PHE A 377 -7.55 35.15 -16.06
N VAL A 378 -6.50 35.48 -15.31
CA VAL A 378 -6.39 36.78 -14.62
C VAL A 378 -4.97 37.28 -14.70
N ASP A 379 -4.80 38.49 -15.24
CA ASP A 379 -3.52 39.18 -15.25
C ASP A 379 -3.07 39.47 -13.81
N LEU A 380 -1.83 39.12 -13.52
CA LEU A 380 -1.20 39.36 -12.22
C LEU A 380 -0.33 40.63 -12.27
N PRO A 381 -0.05 41.24 -11.11
CA PRO A 381 0.89 42.35 -11.04
C PRO A 381 2.27 41.98 -11.61
N PRO A 382 3.00 42.93 -12.24
CA PRO A 382 4.31 42.66 -12.82
C PRO A 382 5.28 41.98 -11.85
N GLY A 383 5.95 40.91 -12.30
CA GLY A 383 6.91 40.13 -11.51
C GLY A 383 6.29 39.08 -10.58
N SER A 384 5.00 38.79 -10.70
CA SER A 384 4.30 37.71 -9.99
C SER A 384 4.57 36.33 -10.58
N GLY A 385 5.00 36.25 -11.84
CA GLY A 385 5.13 35.02 -12.63
C GLY A 385 3.78 34.36 -12.92
N VAL A 386 3.83 33.12 -13.41
CA VAL A 386 2.63 32.36 -13.74
C VAL A 386 2.17 31.46 -12.59
N ARG A 387 0.88 31.50 -12.30
CA ARG A 387 0.22 30.66 -11.29
C ARG A 387 -0.82 29.76 -11.93
N LEU A 388 -0.76 28.46 -11.64
CA LEU A 388 -1.71 27.47 -12.16
C LEU A 388 -2.55 26.89 -11.02
N VAL A 389 -3.86 27.13 -11.03
CA VAL A 389 -4.80 26.49 -10.10
C VAL A 389 -5.26 25.17 -10.68
N THR A 390 -5.06 24.08 -9.94
CA THR A 390 -5.44 22.74 -10.39
C THR A 390 -5.77 21.82 -9.21
N GLY A 391 -6.73 20.90 -9.45
CA GLY A 391 -7.02 19.78 -8.55
C GLY A 391 -6.19 18.51 -8.80
N ALA A 392 -5.24 18.50 -9.75
CA ALA A 392 -4.46 17.32 -10.11
C ALA A 392 -2.94 17.61 -10.07
N ILE A 393 -2.46 18.02 -8.91
CA ILE A 393 -1.08 18.48 -8.66
C ILE A 393 0.05 17.46 -8.88
N GLY A 394 -0.26 16.22 -9.26
CA GLY A 394 0.74 15.24 -9.67
C GLY A 394 1.16 15.45 -11.12
N ALA A 395 0.43 14.81 -12.04
CA ALA A 395 0.77 14.83 -13.45
C ALA A 395 0.60 16.23 -14.09
N GLN A 396 -0.37 17.04 -13.67
CA GLN A 396 -0.52 18.38 -14.24
C GLN A 396 0.56 19.36 -13.78
N ALA A 397 1.09 19.22 -12.56
CA ALA A 397 2.22 20.04 -12.11
C ALA A 397 3.50 19.68 -12.89
N MET A 398 3.73 18.37 -13.10
CA MET A 398 4.83 17.90 -13.96
C MET A 398 4.69 18.45 -15.38
N ALA A 399 3.47 18.44 -15.93
CA ALA A 399 3.17 19.01 -17.24
C ALA A 399 3.17 20.55 -17.26
N ALA A 400 3.00 21.26 -16.15
CA ALA A 400 3.16 22.71 -16.12
C ALA A 400 4.64 23.12 -16.24
N GLY A 401 5.55 22.27 -15.75
CA GLY A 401 6.98 22.53 -15.73
C GLY A 401 7.43 23.36 -14.52
N PRO A 402 8.75 23.50 -14.31
CA PRO A 402 9.31 24.03 -13.06
C PRO A 402 9.14 25.55 -12.88
N ASN A 403 8.75 26.28 -13.93
CA ASN A 403 8.62 27.75 -13.92
C ASN A 403 7.20 28.23 -13.59
N VAL A 404 6.27 27.31 -13.32
CA VAL A 404 4.88 27.62 -12.99
C VAL A 404 4.65 27.35 -11.50
N PHE A 405 4.10 28.33 -10.78
CA PHE A 405 3.69 28.13 -9.40
C PHE A 405 2.33 27.42 -9.35
N VAL A 406 2.30 26.19 -8.84
CA VAL A 406 1.07 25.38 -8.80
C VAL A 406 0.31 25.62 -7.49
N VAL A 407 -0.95 26.03 -7.63
CA VAL A 407 -1.90 26.22 -6.54
C VAL A 407 -2.81 24.99 -6.45
N ASP A 408 -2.70 24.28 -5.32
CA ASP A 408 -3.46 23.05 -5.06
C ASP A 408 -4.88 23.35 -4.55
N LEU A 409 -5.88 23.08 -5.39
CA LEU A 409 -7.28 23.30 -5.04
C LEU A 409 -7.75 22.44 -3.85
N TRP A 410 -7.18 21.25 -3.66
CA TRP A 410 -7.59 20.29 -2.63
C TRP A 410 -6.77 20.39 -1.34
N SER A 411 -5.84 21.34 -1.30
CA SER A 411 -5.00 21.64 -0.14
C SER A 411 -4.24 20.41 0.41
N LEU A 412 -3.85 19.50 -0.47
CA LEU A 412 -2.99 18.35 -0.16
C LEU A 412 -1.54 18.78 0.07
N SER A 413 -1.04 19.73 -0.73
CA SER A 413 0.28 20.33 -0.56
C SER A 413 0.25 21.68 0.17
N ASP A 414 -0.89 22.36 0.19
CA ASP A 414 -1.01 23.73 0.72
C ASP A 414 -0.81 23.79 2.25
N PRO A 415 0.13 24.62 2.77
CA PRO A 415 0.42 24.67 4.20
C PRO A 415 -0.75 25.20 5.04
N VAL A 416 -1.53 26.15 4.53
CA VAL A 416 -2.66 26.74 5.26
C VAL A 416 -3.89 25.85 5.10
N GLY A 417 -4.28 25.54 3.87
CA GLY A 417 -5.47 24.76 3.56
C GLY A 417 -5.43 23.35 4.14
N SER A 418 -4.26 22.72 4.26
CA SER A 418 -4.13 21.40 4.88
C SER A 418 -4.45 21.37 6.38
N ARG A 419 -4.50 22.53 7.04
CA ARG A 419 -4.75 22.69 8.47
C ARG A 419 -6.11 23.29 8.80
N LEU A 420 -6.92 23.59 7.78
CA LEU A 420 -8.28 24.06 8.01
C LEU A 420 -9.17 22.91 8.46
N ASP A 421 -9.82 23.09 9.61
CA ASP A 421 -10.92 22.25 10.04
C ASP A 421 -12.21 22.76 9.37
N VAL A 422 -12.84 21.90 8.58
CA VAL A 422 -14.00 22.29 7.77
C VAL A 422 -15.14 21.33 8.06
N SER A 423 -16.27 21.89 8.48
CA SER A 423 -17.53 21.16 8.62
C SER A 423 -18.02 20.62 7.28
N GLU A 424 -18.66 19.45 7.28
CA GLU A 424 -19.27 18.86 6.07
C GLU A 424 -20.35 19.77 5.44
N ASP A 425 -20.98 20.63 6.25
CA ASP A 425 -21.98 21.61 5.81
C ASP A 425 -21.37 22.88 5.21
N ALA A 426 -20.03 22.99 5.15
CA ALA A 426 -19.39 24.19 4.65
C ALA A 426 -19.62 24.35 3.13
N PRO A 427 -19.89 25.58 2.65
CA PRO A 427 -19.92 25.86 1.22
C PRO A 427 -18.61 25.39 0.58
N PHE A 428 -18.65 24.73 -0.58
CA PHE A 428 -17.45 24.18 -1.26
C PHE A 428 -16.85 22.91 -0.63
N TYR A 429 -17.51 22.24 0.32
CA TYR A 429 -17.15 20.87 0.70
C TYR A 429 -17.52 19.87 -0.41
N ASP A 430 -16.54 19.09 -0.87
CA ASP A 430 -16.72 17.98 -1.79
C ASP A 430 -16.80 16.68 -0.99
N PRO A 431 -17.97 16.02 -0.94
CA PRO A 431 -18.16 14.78 -0.18
C PRO A 431 -17.45 13.56 -0.81
N LEU A 432 -17.12 13.60 -2.11
CA LEU A 432 -16.40 12.51 -2.79
C LEU A 432 -14.92 12.51 -2.44
N VAL A 433 -14.34 13.70 -2.30
CA VAL A 433 -12.93 13.87 -1.90
C VAL A 433 -12.78 14.03 -0.39
N GLY A 434 -13.88 14.32 0.31
CA GLY A 434 -13.94 14.61 1.76
C GLY A 434 -13.25 15.91 2.11
N LYS A 435 -13.27 16.91 1.21
CA LYS A 435 -12.44 18.12 1.28
C LYS A 435 -13.19 19.39 0.97
N TYR A 436 -12.84 20.44 1.68
CA TYR A 436 -13.16 21.80 1.28
C TYR A 436 -12.33 22.20 0.05
N GLN A 437 -13.01 22.61 -1.03
CA GLN A 437 -12.38 23.32 -2.12
C GLN A 437 -12.07 24.74 -1.61
N TYR A 438 -10.77 25.02 -1.50
CA TYR A 438 -10.17 26.13 -0.76
C TYR A 438 -10.41 27.53 -1.39
N GLY A 439 -11.59 27.80 -1.95
CA GLY A 439 -11.90 28.94 -2.80
C GLY A 439 -11.50 30.30 -2.21
N PRO A 440 -12.16 30.81 -1.15
CA PRO A 440 -11.89 32.15 -0.61
C PRO A 440 -10.44 32.38 -0.19
N TRP A 441 -9.77 31.34 0.30
CA TRP A 441 -8.38 31.43 0.74
C TRP A 441 -7.37 31.33 -0.41
N VAL A 442 -7.62 30.50 -1.44
CA VAL A 442 -6.89 30.54 -2.72
C VAL A 442 -6.97 31.94 -3.31
N PHE A 443 -8.17 32.53 -3.35
CA PHE A 443 -8.36 33.88 -3.89
C PHE A 443 -7.65 34.94 -3.06
N ALA A 444 -7.67 34.80 -1.74
CA ALA A 444 -7.01 35.75 -0.84
C ALA A 444 -5.51 35.86 -1.12
N ARG A 445 -4.85 34.73 -1.41
CA ARG A 445 -3.39 34.60 -1.59
C ARG A 445 -2.92 34.77 -3.02
N HIS A 446 -3.75 34.35 -3.98
CA HIS A 446 -3.33 34.23 -5.37
C HIS A 446 -4.04 35.15 -6.36
N TRP A 447 -5.20 35.71 -6.01
CA TRP A 447 -5.89 36.70 -6.86
C TRP A 447 -5.52 38.13 -6.49
N PRO A 448 -5.54 39.07 -7.46
CA PRO A 448 -5.39 40.50 -7.21
C PRO A 448 -6.35 41.02 -6.12
N PRO A 449 -5.91 42.00 -5.31
CA PRO A 449 -6.65 42.50 -4.15
C PRO A 449 -8.03 43.08 -4.47
N GLU A 450 -8.25 43.47 -5.72
CA GLU A 450 -9.49 44.09 -6.21
C GLU A 450 -10.68 43.13 -6.30
N THR A 451 -10.47 41.83 -6.05
CA THR A 451 -11.58 40.88 -5.95
C THR A 451 -12.34 41.01 -4.62
N ASN A 452 -13.57 41.51 -4.72
CA ASN A 452 -14.33 42.14 -3.63
C ASN A 452 -15.41 41.28 -2.96
N ASP A 453 -15.34 39.94 -2.99
CA ASP A 453 -16.31 39.17 -2.20
C ASP A 453 -15.96 39.19 -0.69
N PRO A 454 -16.96 39.24 0.21
CA PRO A 454 -16.74 39.35 1.64
C PRO A 454 -15.93 38.21 2.27
N ALA A 455 -16.00 36.99 1.71
CA ALA A 455 -15.29 35.83 2.24
C ALA A 455 -13.79 35.95 1.93
N THR A 456 -13.42 36.30 0.69
CA THR A 456 -12.02 36.56 0.29
C THR A 456 -11.41 37.71 1.10
N ALA A 457 -12.15 38.81 1.32
CA ALA A 457 -11.67 39.92 2.13
C ALA A 457 -11.42 39.52 3.59
N THR A 458 -12.26 38.64 4.14
CA THR A 458 -12.09 38.11 5.50
C THR A 458 -10.90 37.17 5.59
N ALA A 459 -10.72 36.28 4.61
CA ALA A 459 -9.55 35.42 4.52
C ALA A 459 -8.24 36.22 4.43
N ARG A 460 -8.19 37.30 3.62
CA ARG A 460 -7.01 38.19 3.55
C ARG A 460 -6.67 38.83 4.90
N ARG A 461 -7.67 39.29 5.64
CA ARG A 461 -7.45 39.84 6.99
C ARG A 461 -6.91 38.78 7.94
N ALA A 462 -7.44 37.56 7.88
CA ALA A 462 -6.96 36.46 8.72
C ALA A 462 -5.51 36.08 8.40
N LEU A 463 -5.14 36.00 7.11
CA LEU A 463 -3.77 35.71 6.67
C LEU A 463 -2.75 36.77 7.14
N ALA A 464 -3.19 37.97 7.50
CA ALA A 464 -2.33 39.02 8.03
C ALA A 464 -2.14 38.97 9.55
N CYS A 465 -2.66 37.95 10.24
CA CYS A 465 -2.71 37.90 11.71
C CYS A 465 -1.98 36.70 12.31
N GLY A 466 -1.14 36.97 13.33
CA GLY A 466 -0.56 35.96 14.24
C GLY A 466 0.18 34.84 13.51
N ASP A 467 0.12 33.64 14.09
CA ASP A 467 0.76 32.42 13.57
C ASP A 467 0.36 32.08 12.13
N LEU A 468 -0.80 32.55 11.67
CA LEU A 468 -1.27 32.30 10.30
C LEU A 468 -0.50 33.13 9.27
N ALA A 469 -0.05 34.34 9.63
CA ALA A 469 0.83 35.14 8.79
C ALA A 469 2.22 34.52 8.64
N ASP A 470 2.75 33.98 9.75
CA ASP A 470 4.04 33.28 9.74
C ASP A 470 3.97 32.00 8.90
N LEU A 471 2.84 31.28 8.95
CA LEU A 471 2.60 30.07 8.16
C LEU A 471 2.42 30.35 6.65
N ASP A 472 1.82 31.48 6.29
CA ASP A 472 1.66 31.88 4.88
C ASP A 472 2.98 32.34 4.25
N ALA A 473 3.85 32.96 5.05
CA ALA A 473 5.16 33.43 4.62
C ALA A 473 6.22 32.32 4.50
N ALA A 474 6.02 31.19 5.18
CA ALA A 474 6.90 30.01 5.19
C ALA A 474 6.62 29.07 4.01
#